data_AF-A0A3S5JRR7-F1
#
_entry.id   AF-A0A3S5JRR7-F1
#
_cell.length_a   1.000
_cell.length_b   1.000
_cell.length_c   1.000
_cell.angle_alpha   90.00
_cell.angle_beta   90.00
_cell.angle_gamma   90.00
#
_symmetry.space_group_name_H-M   'P 1'
#
loop_
_entity.id
_entity.type
_entity.pdbx_description
1 polymer ?
#
loop_
_entity_poly.entity_id
_entity_poly.type
_entity_poly.pdbx_seq_one_letter_code
_entity_poly.pdbx_strand_id
1 'polypeptide(L)'
;MAGLRDVFIMKDRMNNGASSVMIILEKASILITLLIILAVGLALDLPPWGVGLMFGLSIGPVVFGHYYIIYIRPLLKQQRAKLEEEKASKAK
;
A
#
# COMPACT_ATOMS: atom_id res chain seq x y z
N MET A 1 -32.39 1.28 -8.81
CA MET A 1 -31.58 2.02 -7.81
C MET A 1 -30.64 1.01 -7.18
N ALA A 2 -29.33 1.16 -7.34
CA ALA A 2 -28.36 0.23 -6.75
C ALA A 2 -28.48 0.28 -5.21
N GLY A 3 -28.76 -0.87 -4.59
CA GLY A 3 -28.93 -0.94 -3.14
C GLY A 3 -27.59 -0.91 -2.41
N LEU A 4 -27.60 -0.58 -1.11
CA LEU A 4 -26.39 -0.66 -0.25
C LEU A 4 -25.69 -2.02 -0.35
N ARG A 5 -26.46 -3.11 -0.49
CA ARG A 5 -25.92 -4.47 -0.72
C ARG A 5 -25.11 -4.59 -2.02
N ASP A 6 -25.55 -3.98 -3.12
CA ASP A 6 -24.79 -4.00 -4.38
C ASP A 6 -23.46 -3.24 -4.23
N VAL A 7 -23.45 -2.15 -3.45
CA VAL A 7 -22.22 -1.40 -3.15
C VAL A 7 -21.23 -2.24 -2.34
N PHE A 8 -21.72 -3.01 -1.35
CA PHE A 8 -20.86 -3.92 -0.58
C PHE A 8 -20.33 -5.07 -1.45
N ILE A 9 -21.18 -5.71 -2.26
CA ILE A 9 -20.77 -6.80 -3.17
C ILE A 9 -19.76 -6.30 -4.22
N MET A 10 -19.94 -5.09 -4.74
CA MET A 10 -19.02 -4.48 -5.69
C MET A 10 -17.67 -4.13 -5.02
N LYS A 11 -17.70 -3.66 -3.77
CA LYS A 11 -16.49 -3.38 -2.98
C LYS A 11 -15.71 -4.65 -2.65
N ASP A 12 -16.41 -5.75 -2.35
CA ASP A 12 -15.80 -7.05 -2.07
C ASP A 12 -15.15 -7.64 -3.34
N ARG A 13 -15.84 -7.52 -4.49
CA ARG A 13 -15.31 -7.92 -5.81
C ARG A 13 -14.10 -7.08 -6.24
N MET A 14 -14.12 -5.77 -5.96
CA MET A 14 -13.02 -4.85 -6.27
C MET A 14 -11.79 -5.08 -5.38
N ASN A 15 -11.98 -5.65 -4.19
CA ASN A 15 -10.90 -5.91 -3.24
C ASN A 15 -10.23 -7.29 -3.41
N ASN A 16 -10.56 -8.05 -4.46
CA ASN A 16 -9.92 -9.33 -4.81
C ASN A 16 -9.73 -10.29 -3.61
N GLY A 17 -10.71 -10.39 -2.71
CA GLY A 17 -10.68 -11.30 -1.57
C GLY A 17 -9.75 -10.88 -0.42
N ALA A 18 -9.16 -9.67 -0.43
CA ALA A 18 -8.56 -9.12 0.76
C ALA A 18 -9.66 -8.80 1.79
N SER A 19 -9.43 -9.13 3.06
CA SER A 19 -10.36 -8.73 4.12
C SER A 19 -10.45 -7.21 4.18
N SER A 20 -11.65 -6.63 4.33
CA SER A 20 -11.82 -5.18 4.52
C SER A 20 -10.95 -4.64 5.67
N VAL A 21 -10.68 -5.49 6.68
CA VAL A 21 -9.77 -5.18 7.80
C VAL A 21 -8.34 -4.98 7.32
N MET A 22 -7.88 -5.78 6.34
CA MET A 22 -6.53 -5.68 5.78
C MET A 22 -6.33 -4.36 5.02
N ILE A 23 -7.29 -3.93 4.18
CA ILE A 23 -7.21 -2.61 3.51
C ILE A 23 -7.09 -1.48 4.54
N ILE A 24 -7.92 -1.53 5.59
CA ILE A 24 -7.94 -0.49 6.61
C ILE A 24 -6.60 -0.47 7.33
N LEU A 25 -6.06 -1.64 7.68
CA LEU A 25 -4.76 -1.77 8.33
C LEU A 25 -3.64 -1.20 7.45
N GLU A 26 -3.69 -1.44 6.14
CA GLU A 26 -2.74 -0.88 5.17
C GLU A 26 -2.80 0.64 5.06
N LYS A 27 -3.99 1.24 5.12
CA LYS A 27 -4.12 2.69 5.09
C LYS A 27 -3.73 3.31 6.44
N ALA A 28 -4.02 2.61 7.54
CA ALA A 28 -3.65 3.03 8.88
C ALA A 28 -2.13 3.03 9.10
N SER A 29 -1.40 2.02 8.60
CA SER A 29 0.06 1.95 8.71
C SER A 29 0.77 3.11 7.99
N ILE A 30 0.26 3.56 6.83
CA ILE A 30 0.77 4.77 6.16
C ILE A 30 0.60 5.99 7.06
N LEU A 31 -0.60 6.18 7.63
CA LEU A 31 -0.89 7.31 8.51
C LEU A 31 -0.02 7.29 9.77
N ILE A 32 0.16 6.12 10.39
CA ILE A 32 1.02 5.95 11.57
C ILE A 32 2.47 6.32 11.22
N THR A 33 2.97 5.87 10.06
CA THR A 33 4.34 6.18 9.62
C THR A 33 4.53 7.68 9.42
N LEU A 34 3.58 8.35 8.78
CA LEU A 34 3.59 9.80 8.60
C LEU A 34 3.52 10.55 9.93
N LEU A 35 2.74 10.05 10.89
CA LEU A 35 2.64 10.62 12.23
C LEU A 35 3.97 10.50 12.99
N ILE A 36 4.68 9.37 12.86
CA ILE A 36 6.03 9.21 13.42
C ILE A 36 6.99 10.23 12.81
N ILE A 37 6.94 10.46 11.50
CA ILE A 37 7.81 11.45 10.83
C ILE A 37 7.52 12.86 11.34
N LEU A 38 6.24 13.20 11.51
CA LEU A 38 5.84 14.47 12.13
C LEU A 38 6.40 14.59 13.56
N ALA A 39 6.25 13.54 14.36
CA ALA A 39 6.74 13.51 15.74
C ALA A 39 8.27 13.66 15.82
N VAL A 40 9.01 13.02 14.92
CA VAL A 40 10.47 13.20 14.80
C VAL A 40 10.80 14.64 14.45
N GLY A 41 10.04 15.28 13.57
CA GLY A 41 10.27 16.66 13.18
C GLY A 41 10.11 17.63 14.33
N LEU A 42 9.08 17.40 15.16
CA LEU A 42 8.85 18.15 16.39
C LEU A 42 9.92 17.85 17.45
N ALA A 43 10.35 16.58 17.58
CA ALA A 43 11.37 16.18 18.54
C ALA A 43 12.77 16.76 18.22
N LEU A 44 13.04 17.04 16.95
CA LEU A 44 14.26 17.72 16.51
C LEU A 44 14.19 19.25 16.62
N ASP A 45 13.10 19.79 17.16
CA ASP A 45 12.84 21.22 17.32
C ASP A 45 13.04 22.01 16.01
N LEU A 46 12.65 21.39 14.89
CA LEU A 46 12.76 22.02 13.58
C LEU A 46 11.80 23.21 13.48
N PRO A 47 12.17 24.27 12.74
CA PRO A 47 11.25 25.37 12.48
C PRO A 47 10.02 24.85 11.72
N PRO A 48 8.85 25.50 11.84
CA PRO A 48 7.59 24.99 11.26
C PRO A 48 7.66 24.68 9.76
N TRP A 49 8.41 25.48 8.99
CA TRP A 49 8.64 25.25 7.57
C TRP A 49 9.51 24.01 7.30
N GLY A 50 10.46 23.70 8.18
CA GLY A 50 11.31 22.52 8.12
C GLY A 50 10.54 21.23 8.41
N VAL A 51 9.65 21.26 9.41
CA VAL A 51 8.73 20.15 9.70
C VAL A 51 7.81 19.89 8.51
N GLY A 52 7.25 20.97 7.92
CA GLY A 52 6.40 20.89 6.73
C GLY A 52 7.13 20.30 5.51
N LEU A 53 8.37 20.70 5.25
CA LEU A 53 9.20 20.14 4.19
C LEU A 53 9.51 18.66 4.42
N MET A 54 9.93 18.30 5.63
CA MET A 54 10.27 16.92 5.96
C MET A 54 9.06 16.00 5.81
N PHE A 55 7.91 16.41 6.35
CA PHE A 55 6.66 15.69 6.19
C PHE A 55 6.25 15.60 4.71
N GLY A 56 6.21 16.72 3.99
CA GLY A 56 5.79 16.79 2.59
C GLY A 56 6.65 15.93 1.66
N LEU A 57 7.97 16.00 1.80
CA LEU A 57 8.90 15.19 1.00
C LEU A 57 8.81 13.69 1.34
N SER A 58 8.43 13.35 2.57
CA SER A 58 8.29 11.95 2.98
C SER A 58 7.03 11.25 2.44
N ILE A 59 5.98 12.00 2.06
CA ILE A 59 4.72 11.42 1.57
C ILE A 59 4.98 10.51 0.37
N GLY A 60 5.78 10.97 -0.61
CA GLY A 60 6.08 10.19 -1.81
C GLY A 60 6.72 8.83 -1.50
N PRO A 61 7.90 8.81 -0.84
CA PRO A 61 8.59 7.57 -0.50
C PRO A 61 7.80 6.64 0.42
N VAL A 62 7.09 7.17 1.44
CA VAL A 62 6.32 6.36 2.38
C VAL A 62 5.16 5.67 1.66
N VAL A 63 4.40 6.43 0.87
CA VAL A 63 3.25 5.90 0.12
C VAL A 63 3.74 4.91 -0.95
N PHE A 64 4.79 5.25 -1.69
CA PHE A 64 5.37 4.37 -2.70
C PHE A 64 5.89 3.06 -2.10
N GLY A 65 6.69 3.12 -1.04
CA GLY A 65 7.25 1.94 -0.38
C GLY A 65 6.16 1.01 0.14
N HIS A 66 5.10 1.60 0.71
CA HIS A 66 3.96 0.83 1.20
C HIS A 66 3.22 0.10 0.07
N TYR A 67 2.87 0.80 -1.01
CA TYR A 67 2.21 0.19 -2.18
C TYR A 67 3.10 -0.85 -2.88
N TYR A 68 4.41 -0.62 -2.93
CA TYR A 68 5.36 -1.53 -3.56
C TYR A 68 5.41 -2.89 -2.86
N ILE A 69 5.46 -2.89 -1.53
CA ILE A 69 5.56 -4.13 -0.75
C ILE A 69 4.26 -4.95 -0.85
N ILE A 70 3.11 -4.28 -0.77
CA ILE A 70 1.81 -4.97 -0.67
C ILE A 70 1.28 -5.41 -2.03
N TYR A 71 1.41 -4.60 -3.07
CA TYR A 71 0.80 -4.91 -4.37
C TYR A 71 1.84 -5.38 -5.39
N ILE A 72 2.95 -4.66 -5.53
CA ILE A 72 3.90 -4.90 -6.63
C ILE A 72 4.68 -6.19 -6.39
N ARG A 73 5.27 -6.37 -5.21
CA ARG A 73 6.10 -7.54 -4.88
C ARG A 73 5.39 -8.89 -5.05
N PRO A 74 4.16 -9.12 -4.52
CA PRO A 74 3.50 -10.42 -4.70
C PRO A 74 3.09 -10.66 -6.16
N LEU A 75 2.68 -9.63 -6.90
CA LEU A 75 2.35 -9.76 -8.32
C LEU A 75 3.58 -10.18 -9.14
N LEU A 76 4.74 -9.56 -8.91
CA LEU A 76 5.99 -9.99 -9.57
C LEU A 76 6.35 -11.44 -9.24
N LYS A 77 6.14 -11.87 -7.98
CA LYS A 77 6.40 -13.26 -7.57
C LYS A 77 5.52 -14.24 -8.32
N GLN A 78 4.22 -13.93 -8.47
CA GLN A 78 3.28 -14.76 -9.22
C GLN A 78 3.61 -14.80 -10.72
N GLN A 79 3.99 -13.67 -11.32
CA GLN A 79 4.38 -13.61 -12.73
C GLN A 79 5.63 -14.45 -13.02
N ARG A 80 6.64 -14.39 -12.13
CA ARG A 80 7.85 -15.22 -12.25
C ARG A 80 7.54 -16.71 -12.17
N ALA A 81 6.69 -17.13 -11.24
CA ALA A 81 6.28 -18.53 -11.12
C ALA A 81 5.59 -19.04 -12.40
N LYS A 82 4.68 -18.25 -12.98
CA LYS A 82 4.02 -18.61 -14.25
C LYS A 82 5.00 -18.71 -15.42
N LEU A 83 5.96 -17.79 -15.51
CA LEU A 83 7.01 -17.83 -16.53
C LEU A 83 7.91 -19.06 -16.41
N GLU A 84 8.20 -19.50 -15.18
CA GLU A 84 8.97 -20.72 -14.91
C GLU A 84 8.17 -21.98 -15.29
N GLU A 85 6.88 -22.04 -14.98
CA GLU A 85 5.98 -23.12 -15.40
C GLU A 85 5.87 -23.22 -16.93
N GLU A 86 5.73 -22.09 -17.63
CA GLU A 86 5.65 -22.07 -19.10
C GLU A 86 6.95 -22.56 -19.75
N LYS A 87 8.11 -22.17 -19.19
CA LYS A 87 9.41 -22.64 -19.66
C LYS A 87 9.60 -24.14 -19.41
N ALA A 88 9.19 -24.64 -18.24
CA ALA A 88 9.28 -26.06 -17.91
C ALA A 88 8.37 -26.93 -18.80
N SER A 89 7.19 -26.41 -19.18
CA SER A 89 6.28 -27.05 -20.13
C SER A 89 6.84 -27.11 -21.55
N LYS A 90 7.49 -26.04 -22.04
CA LYS A 90 8.10 -25.97 -23.38
C LYS A 90 9.38 -26.79 -23.55
N ALA A 91 10.03 -27.20 -22.45
CA ALA A 91 11.26 -27.98 -22.48
C ALA A 91 11.02 -29.50 -22.48
N LYS A 92 9.76 -29.94 -22.46
CA LYS A 92 9.34 -31.34 -22.37
C LYS A 92 8.65 -31.77 -23.67
#